data_AF-A0A946AED1-F1
#
_entry.id   AF-A0A946AED1-F1
#
_cell.length_a   1.000
_cell.length_b   1.000
_cell.length_c   1.000
_cell.angle_alpha   90.00
_cell.angle_beta   90.00
_cell.angle_gamma   90.00
#
_symmetry.space_group_name_H-M   'P 1'
#
loop_
_entity.id
_entity.type
_entity.pdbx_description
1 polymer ?
#
loop_
_entity_poly.entity_id
_entity_poly.type
_entity_poly.pdbx_seq_one_letter_code
_entity_poly.pdbx_strand_id
1 'polypeptide(L)'
;MTDTTVTEDCAPRSRRGSGGRAARKAARAAPLPDNMRPVRPGLEGGTFRPFSDGDMDKIHNTAMRALEEVGLADAPPSGVEILKNAGAVQGDDGRIRFSRALVEDMVAIAARDITLHGQDQQYDIRPGGHRVHYGTAGAAVFVYDPVTRENREPTVQDLYNSARIVDTLDNIHFFQRTLTPRDTVDPRDMDLNTLYACVSGTTKHAGTSFTTAENAARGLEMLHMIAGSEKAWRERPFVSNSNCFVVPPMKFATESCLV
;
A
#
# COMPACT_ATOMS: atom_id res chain seq x y z
N MET A 1 -34.68 73.32 -50.25
CA MET A 1 -34.51 71.93 -50.71
C MET A 1 -33.03 71.60 -50.54
N THR A 2 -32.53 71.50 -49.30
CA THR A 2 -32.40 70.26 -48.48
C THR A 2 -31.55 69.24 -49.23
N ASP A 3 -30.22 69.35 -49.18
CA ASP A 3 -29.29 69.11 -48.05
C ASP A 3 -29.05 67.62 -47.78
N THR A 4 -27.75 67.35 -47.73
CA THR A 4 -26.95 66.13 -47.81
C THR A 4 -27.20 65.18 -46.65
N THR A 5 -27.16 63.86 -46.88
CA THR A 5 -26.54 62.91 -45.93
C THR A 5 -26.23 61.58 -46.62
N VAL A 6 -24.93 61.26 -46.67
CA VAL A 6 -24.40 59.93 -46.97
C VAL A 6 -24.34 59.17 -45.65
N THR A 7 -25.05 58.04 -45.53
CA THR A 7 -24.96 57.16 -44.37
C THR A 7 -23.95 56.06 -44.64
N GLU A 8 -22.79 56.13 -43.97
CA GLU A 8 -21.84 55.02 -43.85
C GLU A 8 -22.46 53.91 -42.99
N ASP A 9 -22.63 52.73 -43.59
CA ASP A 9 -23.12 51.54 -42.90
C ASP A 9 -21.95 50.86 -42.17
N CYS A 10 -21.89 51.04 -40.85
CA CYS A 10 -20.85 50.49 -40.00
C CYS A 10 -21.17 49.02 -39.67
N ALA A 11 -20.59 48.08 -40.42
CA ALA A 11 -20.73 46.65 -40.16
C ALA A 11 -20.22 46.28 -38.75
N PRO A 12 -20.96 45.50 -37.95
CA PRO A 12 -20.55 45.17 -36.59
C PRO A 12 -19.31 44.26 -36.62
N ARG A 13 -18.22 44.74 -36.00
CA ARG A 13 -17.04 43.93 -35.65
C ARG A 13 -17.50 42.67 -34.92
N SER A 14 -17.21 41.50 -35.49
CA SER A 14 -17.47 40.20 -34.88
C SER A 14 -16.88 40.19 -33.45
N ARG A 15 -17.75 40.04 -32.44
CA ARG A 15 -17.32 39.80 -31.05
C ARG A 15 -16.51 38.51 -31.02
N ARG A 16 -15.17 38.63 -30.97
CA ARG A 16 -14.28 37.52 -30.62
C ARG A 16 -14.72 37.01 -29.24
N GLY A 17 -15.29 35.81 -29.26
CA GLY A 17 -16.10 35.28 -28.16
C GLY A 17 -15.39 35.18 -26.82
N SER A 18 -16.20 35.32 -25.77
CA SER A 18 -15.93 35.02 -24.36
C SER A 18 -15.42 33.59 -24.09
N GLY A 19 -15.34 32.74 -25.11
CA GLY A 19 -14.85 31.36 -25.03
C GLY A 19 -13.36 31.23 -24.68
N GLY A 20 -12.52 32.24 -24.93
CA GLY A 20 -11.07 32.13 -24.65
C GLY A 20 -10.75 31.97 -23.16
N ARG A 21 -11.51 32.61 -22.26
CA ARG A 21 -11.33 32.47 -20.80
C ARG A 21 -11.85 31.12 -20.31
N ALA A 22 -13.02 30.71 -20.78
CA ALA A 22 -13.61 29.42 -20.45
C ALA A 22 -12.72 28.26 -20.95
N ALA A 23 -12.21 28.34 -22.17
CA ALA A 23 -11.28 27.36 -22.74
C ALA A 23 -9.96 27.31 -21.97
N ARG A 24 -9.39 28.45 -21.56
CA ARG A 24 -8.19 28.46 -20.69
C ARG A 24 -8.44 27.89 -19.30
N LYS A 25 -9.63 28.13 -18.72
CA LYS A 25 -10.02 27.54 -17.44
C LYS A 25 -10.21 26.03 -17.57
N ALA A 26 -10.87 25.57 -18.64
CA ALA A 26 -11.04 24.15 -18.96
C ALA A 26 -9.69 23.47 -19.22
N ALA A 27 -8.79 24.08 -20.00
CA ALA A 27 -7.47 23.55 -20.27
C ALA A 27 -6.58 23.45 -19.02
N ARG A 28 -6.72 24.38 -18.05
CA ARG A 28 -6.02 24.31 -16.76
C ARG A 28 -6.65 23.31 -15.77
N ALA A 29 -7.93 23.01 -15.93
CA ALA A 29 -8.64 22.04 -15.11
C ALA A 29 -8.58 20.62 -15.68
N ALA A 30 -8.22 20.49 -16.96
CA ALA A 30 -8.00 19.20 -17.60
C ALA A 30 -6.75 18.51 -16.99
N PRO A 31 -6.77 17.17 -16.86
CA PRO A 31 -5.59 16.42 -16.45
C PRO A 31 -4.39 16.75 -17.34
N LEU A 32 -3.21 16.85 -16.73
CA LEU A 32 -1.97 16.96 -17.48
C LEU A 32 -1.77 15.66 -18.29
N PRO A 33 -1.25 15.76 -19.53
CA PRO A 33 -0.72 14.59 -20.23
C PRO A 33 0.28 13.83 -19.35
N ASP A 34 0.33 12.50 -19.45
CA ASP A 34 1.16 11.68 -18.55
C ASP A 34 2.64 12.08 -18.53
N ASN A 35 3.18 12.48 -19.67
CA ASN A 35 4.57 12.95 -19.80
C ASN A 35 4.85 14.31 -19.13
N MET A 36 3.80 15.03 -18.72
CA MET A 36 3.89 16.32 -18.03
C MET A 36 3.50 16.23 -16.55
N ARG A 37 3.10 15.05 -16.06
CA ARG A 37 2.78 14.86 -14.64
C ARG A 37 4.03 15.14 -13.79
N PRO A 38 3.91 16.01 -12.76
CA PRO A 38 5.04 16.36 -11.92
C PRO A 38 5.47 15.21 -11.00
N VAL A 39 4.58 14.27 -10.73
CA VAL A 39 4.82 13.09 -9.91
C VAL A 39 4.52 11.84 -10.71
N ARG A 40 5.41 10.85 -10.62
CA ARG A 40 5.25 9.52 -11.20
C ARG A 40 5.75 8.47 -10.20
N PRO A 41 5.19 7.25 -10.20
CA PRO A 41 5.69 6.17 -9.37
C PRO A 41 7.17 5.88 -9.67
N GLY A 42 7.97 5.66 -8.63
CA GLY A 42 9.35 5.23 -8.77
C GLY A 42 10.31 6.34 -9.20
N LEU A 43 10.04 7.59 -8.82
CA LEU A 43 11.04 8.64 -8.91
C LEU A 43 12.31 8.22 -8.15
N GLU A 44 13.47 8.46 -8.74
CA GLU A 44 14.75 8.12 -8.15
C GLU A 44 15.02 9.04 -6.94
N GLY A 45 15.20 8.42 -5.78
CA GLY A 45 15.65 9.06 -4.56
C GLY A 45 17.17 8.97 -4.40
N GLY A 46 17.63 9.38 -3.21
CA GLY A 46 19.00 9.18 -2.77
C GLY A 46 19.07 8.30 -1.53
N THR A 47 20.28 7.95 -1.11
CA THR A 47 20.52 7.23 0.14
C THR A 47 21.20 8.16 1.14
N PHE A 48 20.55 8.45 2.26
CA PHE A 48 21.19 9.10 3.39
C PHE A 48 22.00 8.05 4.17
N ARG A 49 23.32 8.20 4.25
CA ARG A 49 24.25 7.26 4.90
C ARG A 49 24.87 7.89 6.15
N PRO A 50 24.15 7.91 7.30
CA PRO A 50 24.67 8.53 8.52
C PRO A 50 25.74 7.69 9.23
N PHE A 51 25.88 6.40 8.90
CA PHE A 51 26.83 5.49 9.53
C PHE A 51 28.02 5.20 8.61
N SER A 52 29.19 5.01 9.21
CA SER A 52 30.36 4.46 8.54
C SER A 52 30.17 2.97 8.24
N ASP A 53 30.93 2.43 7.28
CA ASP A 53 30.87 1.00 6.95
C ASP A 53 31.23 0.14 8.17
N GLY A 54 32.20 0.58 8.98
CA GLY A 54 32.56 -0.13 10.23
C GLY A 54 31.47 -0.09 11.31
N ASP A 55 30.61 0.94 11.33
CA ASP A 55 29.45 0.96 12.24
C ASP A 55 28.32 0.07 11.73
N MET A 56 28.14 -0.01 10.41
CA MET A 56 27.22 -0.97 9.79
C MET A 56 27.63 -2.41 10.11
N ASP A 57 28.92 -2.73 10.05
CA ASP A 57 29.44 -4.05 10.43
C ASP A 57 29.15 -4.40 11.89
N LYS A 58 29.32 -3.43 12.81
CA LYS A 58 28.99 -3.63 14.24
C LYS A 58 27.50 -3.91 14.44
N ILE A 59 26.62 -3.16 13.77
CA ILE A 59 25.16 -3.36 13.83
C ILE A 59 24.81 -4.75 13.29
N HIS A 60 25.32 -5.11 12.12
CA HIS A 60 25.10 -6.41 11.49
C HIS A 60 25.55 -7.56 12.40
N ASN A 61 26.78 -7.50 12.92
CA ASN A 61 27.32 -8.52 13.82
C ASN A 61 26.55 -8.63 15.14
N THR A 62 26.05 -7.51 15.67
CA THR A 62 25.23 -7.52 16.89
C THR A 62 23.86 -8.13 16.63
N ALA A 63 23.23 -7.85 15.49
CA ALA A 63 21.96 -8.47 15.11
C ALA A 63 22.11 -9.99 14.93
N MET A 64 23.18 -10.44 14.27
CA MET A 64 23.48 -11.86 14.12
C MET A 64 23.70 -12.55 15.47
N ARG A 65 24.49 -11.94 16.36
CA ARG A 65 24.68 -12.46 17.72
C ARG A 65 23.38 -12.52 18.51
N ALA A 66 22.50 -11.52 18.37
CA ALA A 66 21.18 -11.55 19.01
C ALA A 66 20.31 -12.70 18.48
N LEU A 67 20.32 -12.98 17.18
CA LEU A 67 19.58 -14.11 16.62
C LEU A 67 20.16 -15.47 17.05
N GLU A 68 21.48 -15.56 17.19
CA GLU A 68 22.21 -16.78 17.54
C GLU A 68 22.17 -17.10 19.04
N GLU A 69 22.41 -16.13 19.91
CA GLU A 69 22.51 -16.35 21.36
C GLU A 69 21.16 -16.19 22.07
N VAL A 70 20.36 -15.22 21.64
CA VAL A 70 19.10 -14.82 22.29
C VAL A 70 17.91 -15.47 21.59
N GLY A 71 17.81 -15.36 20.27
CA GLY A 71 16.74 -15.97 19.48
C GLY A 71 15.35 -15.36 19.71
N LEU A 72 14.32 -16.00 19.13
CA LEU A 72 12.92 -15.59 19.26
C LEU A 72 12.11 -16.61 20.07
N ALA A 73 11.21 -16.12 20.93
CA ALA A 73 10.28 -16.97 21.70
C ALA A 73 8.89 -17.03 21.05
N ASP A 74 8.03 -17.88 21.60
CA ASP A 74 6.59 -17.95 21.30
C ASP A 74 6.25 -18.30 19.84
N ALA A 75 7.14 -19.02 19.14
CA ALA A 75 6.83 -19.56 17.82
C ALA A 75 5.68 -20.58 17.91
N PRO A 76 4.69 -20.55 16.99
CA PRO A 76 3.66 -21.60 16.93
C PRO A 76 4.30 -22.97 16.71
N PRO A 77 3.67 -24.08 17.13
CA PRO A 77 4.21 -25.42 16.93
C PRO A 77 4.58 -25.73 15.46
N SER A 78 3.74 -25.31 14.51
CA SER A 78 4.04 -25.42 13.08
C SER A 78 5.29 -24.63 12.67
N GLY A 79 5.47 -23.43 13.23
CA GLY A 79 6.64 -22.59 13.02
C GLY A 79 7.90 -23.23 13.60
N VAL A 80 7.85 -23.79 14.81
CA VAL A 80 8.97 -24.50 15.43
C VAL A 80 9.47 -25.63 14.53
N GLU A 81 8.55 -26.45 14.01
CA GLU A 81 8.90 -27.56 13.13
C GLU A 81 9.52 -27.07 11.81
N ILE A 82 8.94 -26.06 11.16
CA ILE A 82 9.49 -25.47 9.93
C ILE A 82 10.90 -24.90 10.18
N LEU A 83 11.08 -24.14 11.26
CA LEU A 83 12.33 -23.47 11.58
C LEU A 83 13.42 -24.49 11.93
N LYS A 84 13.09 -25.55 12.68
CA LYS A 84 14.03 -26.65 12.98
C LYS A 84 14.42 -27.42 11.72
N ASN A 85 13.47 -27.69 10.82
CA ASN A 85 13.77 -28.33 9.54
C ASN A 85 14.67 -27.47 8.64
N ALA A 86 14.63 -26.15 8.80
CA ALA A 86 15.56 -25.23 8.15
C ALA A 86 16.93 -25.14 8.84
N GLY A 87 17.11 -25.74 10.03
CA GLY A 87 18.37 -25.75 10.77
C GLY A 87 18.43 -24.80 11.98
N ALA A 88 17.30 -24.18 12.37
CA ALA A 88 17.23 -23.43 13.61
C ALA A 88 17.23 -24.37 14.83
N VAL A 89 17.72 -23.89 15.97
CA VAL A 89 17.80 -24.68 17.20
C VAL A 89 16.82 -24.15 18.23
N GLN A 90 15.95 -25.02 18.74
CA GLN A 90 15.15 -24.72 19.93
C GLN A 90 15.98 -25.04 21.18
N GLY A 91 16.27 -24.03 22.00
CA GLY A 91 16.95 -24.24 23.28
C GLY A 91 16.01 -24.77 24.36
N ASP A 92 16.60 -25.18 25.49
CA ASP A 92 15.85 -25.67 26.66
C ASP A 92 14.94 -24.59 27.26
N ASP A 93 15.22 -23.32 27.00
CA ASP A 93 14.40 -22.16 27.34
C ASP A 93 13.21 -21.94 26.38
N GLY A 94 13.01 -22.84 25.42
CA GLY A 94 11.93 -22.80 24.43
C GLY A 94 12.16 -21.82 23.28
N ARG A 95 13.27 -21.08 23.26
CA ARG A 95 13.55 -20.05 22.25
C ARG A 95 14.23 -20.65 21.03
N ILE A 96 13.86 -20.14 19.85
CA ILE A 96 14.42 -20.53 18.56
C ILE A 96 15.61 -19.62 18.23
N ARG A 97 16.78 -20.21 18.06
CA ARG A 97 18.05 -19.55 17.72
C ARG A 97 18.45 -19.86 16.29
N PHE A 98 19.04 -18.88 15.64
CA PHE A 98 19.43 -18.95 14.23
C PHE A 98 20.94 -18.77 14.12
N SER A 99 21.62 -19.75 13.52
CA SER A 99 23.04 -19.56 13.20
C SER A 99 23.20 -18.45 12.16
N ARG A 100 24.36 -17.79 12.16
CA ARG A 100 24.70 -16.81 11.12
C ARG A 100 24.53 -17.39 9.71
N ALA A 101 25.04 -18.59 9.48
CA ALA A 101 24.97 -19.25 8.19
C ALA A 101 23.51 -19.43 7.73
N LEU A 102 22.63 -19.88 8.63
CA LEU A 102 21.20 -20.00 8.32
C LEU A 102 20.58 -18.67 7.90
N VAL A 103 20.85 -17.59 8.65
CA VAL A 103 20.31 -16.26 8.31
C VAL A 103 20.84 -15.78 6.95
N GLU A 104 22.15 -15.93 6.70
CA GLU A 104 22.79 -15.52 5.45
C GLU A 104 22.26 -16.32 4.25
N ASP A 105 22.06 -17.63 4.39
CA ASP A 105 21.47 -18.50 3.36
C ASP A 105 20.03 -18.07 3.02
N MET A 106 19.20 -17.80 4.03
CA MET A 106 17.81 -17.35 3.83
C MET A 106 17.76 -15.97 3.16
N VAL A 107 18.66 -15.06 3.54
CA VAL A 107 18.77 -13.75 2.90
C VAL A 107 19.20 -13.90 1.43
N ALA A 108 20.11 -14.83 1.11
CA ALA A 108 20.60 -15.04 -0.25
C ALA A 108 19.51 -15.51 -1.21
N ILE A 109 18.58 -16.35 -0.76
CA ILE A 109 17.48 -16.87 -1.59
C ILE A 109 16.23 -15.96 -1.63
N ALA A 110 16.16 -14.93 -0.78
CA ALA A 110 15.01 -14.05 -0.74
C ALA A 110 14.84 -13.25 -2.05
N ALA A 111 13.61 -13.17 -2.56
CA ALA A 111 13.29 -12.49 -3.82
C ALA A 111 13.74 -11.02 -3.81
N ARG A 112 14.36 -10.57 -4.92
CA ARG A 112 14.90 -9.20 -5.07
C ARG A 112 14.15 -8.33 -6.08
N ASP A 113 13.46 -8.96 -7.03
CA ASP A 113 12.67 -8.30 -8.05
C ASP A 113 11.22 -8.80 -7.92
N ILE A 114 10.45 -8.06 -7.13
CA ILE A 114 9.02 -8.31 -6.95
C ILE A 114 8.24 -7.22 -7.67
N THR A 115 7.10 -7.57 -8.25
CA THR A 115 6.14 -6.60 -8.77
C THR A 115 4.93 -6.58 -7.86
N LEU A 116 4.55 -5.40 -7.38
CA LEU A 116 3.28 -5.18 -6.69
C LEU A 116 2.26 -4.78 -7.77
N HIS A 117 1.38 -5.69 -8.15
CA HIS A 117 0.46 -5.45 -9.25
C HIS A 117 -0.71 -4.56 -8.84
N GLY A 118 -1.15 -3.66 -9.72
CA GLY A 118 -2.48 -3.09 -9.64
C GLY A 118 -3.53 -4.07 -10.20
N GLN A 119 -4.80 -3.82 -9.89
CA GLN A 119 -5.89 -4.43 -10.67
C GLN A 119 -5.81 -3.97 -12.14
N ASP A 120 -5.44 -2.71 -12.35
CA ASP A 120 -5.03 -2.19 -13.64
C ASP A 120 -3.50 -2.18 -13.75
N GLN A 121 -2.98 -2.72 -14.85
CA GLN A 121 -1.55 -2.84 -15.13
C GLN A 121 -0.82 -1.50 -15.14
N GLN A 122 -1.52 -0.39 -15.42
CA GLN A 122 -0.91 0.94 -15.36
C GLN A 122 -0.41 1.32 -13.95
N TYR A 123 -0.94 0.68 -12.91
CA TYR A 123 -0.56 0.90 -11.51
C TYR A 123 0.40 -0.15 -10.95
N ASP A 124 0.98 -1.01 -11.80
CA ASP A 124 2.02 -1.94 -11.36
C ASP A 124 3.25 -1.17 -10.83
N ILE A 125 3.74 -1.60 -9.67
CA ILE A 125 4.91 -1.02 -9.00
C ILE A 125 6.03 -2.05 -8.97
N ARG A 126 7.25 -1.61 -9.28
CA ARG A 126 8.47 -2.42 -9.14
C ARG A 126 9.37 -1.81 -8.07
N PRO A 127 9.23 -2.21 -6.79
CA PRO A 127 10.12 -1.77 -5.73
C PRO A 127 11.58 -2.14 -6.03
N GLY A 128 12.52 -1.46 -5.37
CA GLY A 128 13.94 -1.75 -5.45
C GLY A 128 14.78 -0.66 -6.13
N GLY A 129 16.10 -0.79 -6.01
CA GLY A 129 17.03 0.27 -6.39
C GLY A 129 16.81 1.54 -5.55
N HIS A 130 16.81 2.70 -6.20
CA HIS A 130 16.52 3.98 -5.56
C HIS A 130 15.11 4.51 -5.88
N ARG A 131 14.23 3.68 -6.47
CA ARG A 131 12.85 4.04 -6.80
C ARG A 131 12.02 4.25 -5.55
N VAL A 132 11.42 5.42 -5.42
CA VAL A 132 10.57 5.79 -4.28
C VAL A 132 9.09 5.65 -4.65
N HIS A 133 8.35 4.97 -3.78
CA HIS A 133 6.91 4.84 -3.88
C HIS A 133 6.23 5.23 -2.56
N TYR A 134 5.27 6.15 -2.63
CA TYR A 134 4.38 6.47 -1.52
C TYR A 134 3.13 5.59 -1.54
N GLY A 135 2.67 5.23 -0.36
CA GLY A 135 1.36 4.63 -0.14
C GLY A 135 0.80 5.10 1.19
N THR A 136 -0.47 4.83 1.40
CA THR A 136 -1.08 5.02 2.73
C THR A 136 -0.61 3.93 3.71
N ALA A 137 -1.01 4.04 4.98
CA ALA A 137 -0.94 3.01 6.02
C ALA A 137 -1.72 3.51 7.26
N GLY A 138 -1.74 2.73 8.34
CA GLY A 138 -2.03 3.25 9.69
C GLY A 138 -3.20 2.61 10.44
N ALA A 139 -4.08 1.83 9.78
CA ALA A 139 -5.18 1.07 10.39
C ALA A 139 -5.91 1.78 11.56
N ALA A 140 -6.13 3.10 11.46
CA ALA A 140 -6.59 3.92 12.56
C ALA A 140 -8.00 3.53 13.02
N VAL A 141 -8.22 3.58 14.34
CA VAL A 141 -9.49 3.21 14.99
C VAL A 141 -10.42 4.40 15.22
N PHE A 142 -9.99 5.61 14.88
CA PHE A 142 -10.79 6.84 14.89
C PHE A 142 -10.51 7.64 13.63
N VAL A 143 -11.52 8.36 13.15
CA VAL A 143 -11.40 9.36 12.08
C VAL A 143 -11.85 10.72 12.61
N TYR A 144 -11.14 11.77 12.21
CA TYR A 144 -11.51 13.13 12.51
C TYR A 144 -12.53 13.64 11.48
N ASP A 145 -13.71 14.03 11.93
CA ASP A 145 -14.74 14.63 11.09
C ASP A 145 -14.49 16.14 10.93
N PRO A 146 -14.21 16.64 9.70
CA PRO A 146 -13.89 18.05 9.50
C PRO A 146 -15.11 18.98 9.64
N VAL A 147 -16.33 18.44 9.58
CA VAL A 147 -17.59 19.21 9.71
C VAL A 147 -17.93 19.40 11.18
N THR A 148 -17.99 18.30 11.95
CA THR A 148 -18.32 18.38 13.38
C THR A 148 -17.12 18.74 14.26
N ARG A 149 -15.89 18.56 13.73
CA ARG A 149 -14.61 18.75 14.43
C ARG A 149 -14.39 17.77 15.59
N GLU A 150 -14.97 16.59 15.50
CA GLU A 150 -14.90 15.55 16.52
C GLU A 150 -14.26 14.28 15.96
N ASN A 151 -13.66 13.48 16.85
CA ASN A 151 -13.23 12.13 16.51
C ASN A 151 -14.43 11.19 16.63
N ARG A 152 -14.63 10.35 15.62
CA ARG A 152 -15.64 9.29 15.63
C ARG A 152 -15.04 7.97 15.19
N GLU A 153 -15.72 6.88 15.49
CA GLU A 153 -15.35 5.57 14.97
C GLU A 153 -15.52 5.55 13.43
N PRO A 154 -14.57 4.96 12.69
CA PRO A 154 -14.65 4.85 11.24
C PRO A 154 -15.58 3.72 10.82
N THR A 155 -16.20 3.89 9.66
CA THR A 155 -17.08 2.93 9.00
C THR A 155 -16.38 2.26 7.81
N VAL A 156 -16.96 1.19 7.27
CA VAL A 156 -16.51 0.61 5.99
C VAL A 156 -16.57 1.66 4.87
N GLN A 157 -17.58 2.54 4.91
CA GLN A 157 -17.72 3.62 3.95
C GLN A 157 -16.56 4.62 4.03
N ASP A 158 -16.06 4.95 5.22
CA ASP A 158 -14.89 5.82 5.39
C ASP A 158 -13.63 5.20 4.78
N LEU A 159 -13.45 3.89 4.94
CA LEU A 159 -12.34 3.16 4.33
C LEU A 159 -12.45 3.16 2.80
N TYR A 160 -13.62 2.86 2.25
CA TYR A 160 -13.87 2.93 0.80
C TYR A 160 -13.61 4.35 0.26
N ASN A 161 -14.10 5.39 0.96
CA ASN A 161 -13.87 6.77 0.57
C ASN A 161 -12.36 7.12 0.58
N SER A 162 -11.62 6.61 1.57
CA SER A 162 -10.16 6.77 1.63
C SER A 162 -9.47 6.13 0.42
N ALA A 163 -9.89 4.91 0.04
CA ALA A 163 -9.38 4.22 -1.15
C ALA A 163 -9.70 5.01 -2.43
N ARG A 164 -10.94 5.52 -2.56
CA ARG A 164 -11.37 6.34 -3.69
C ARG A 164 -10.57 7.63 -3.83
N ILE A 165 -10.25 8.29 -2.71
CA ILE A 165 -9.38 9.47 -2.70
C ILE A 165 -8.00 9.08 -3.24
N VAL A 166 -7.39 8.03 -2.67
CA VAL A 166 -6.07 7.54 -3.07
C VAL A 166 -6.01 7.17 -4.56
N ASP A 167 -7.06 6.56 -5.10
CA ASP A 167 -7.14 6.22 -6.53
C ASP A 167 -6.96 7.44 -7.45
N THR A 168 -7.41 8.62 -7.01
CA THR A 168 -7.29 9.88 -7.76
C THR A 168 -5.96 10.63 -7.55
N LEU A 169 -5.16 10.24 -6.56
CA LEU A 169 -3.93 10.94 -6.20
C LEU A 169 -2.72 10.39 -6.98
N ASP A 170 -2.11 11.22 -7.82
CA ASP A 170 -0.90 10.88 -8.59
C ASP A 170 0.32 10.60 -7.70
N ASN A 171 0.35 11.20 -6.50
CA ASN A 171 1.46 11.11 -5.56
C ASN A 171 1.34 9.96 -4.55
N ILE A 172 0.26 9.18 -4.60
CA ILE A 172 0.07 7.98 -3.77
C ILE A 172 -0.08 6.78 -4.71
N HIS A 173 0.89 5.88 -4.70
CA HIS A 173 1.01 4.83 -5.71
C HIS A 173 0.33 3.52 -5.32
N PHE A 174 0.20 3.23 -4.02
CA PHE A 174 -0.52 2.05 -3.52
C PHE A 174 -1.40 2.40 -2.32
N PHE A 175 -2.43 1.59 -2.07
CA PHE A 175 -3.38 1.78 -0.98
C PHE A 175 -3.23 0.68 0.07
N GLN A 176 -2.44 0.93 1.11
CA GLN A 176 -2.54 0.12 2.34
C GLN A 176 -3.71 0.63 3.16
N ARG A 177 -4.53 -0.28 3.71
CA ARG A 177 -5.69 0.08 4.53
C ARG A 177 -5.34 1.14 5.59
N THR A 178 -6.09 2.24 5.59
CA THR A 178 -5.86 3.39 6.48
C THR A 178 -6.64 3.30 7.78
N LEU A 179 -7.75 2.56 7.78
CA LEU A 179 -8.74 2.53 8.85
C LEU A 179 -9.07 1.09 9.23
N THR A 180 -9.48 0.92 10.49
CA THR A 180 -10.12 -0.29 11.00
C THR A 180 -11.60 -0.01 11.21
N PRO A 181 -12.49 -0.39 10.27
CA PRO A 181 -13.93 -0.18 10.42
C PRO A 181 -14.48 -0.75 11.73
N ARG A 182 -15.44 -0.04 12.33
CA ARG A 182 -16.01 -0.34 13.66
C ARG A 182 -17.54 -0.51 13.64
N ASP A 183 -18.14 -0.30 12.48
CA ASP A 183 -19.56 -0.54 12.17
C ASP A 183 -19.88 -2.01 11.90
N THR A 184 -18.89 -2.91 12.03
CA THR A 184 -19.04 -4.37 11.91
C THR A 184 -18.49 -5.06 13.15
N VAL A 185 -19.30 -5.90 13.79
CA VAL A 185 -18.94 -6.56 15.06
C VAL A 185 -18.26 -7.91 14.84
N ASP A 186 -18.70 -8.65 13.81
CA ASP A 186 -18.13 -9.96 13.49
C ASP A 186 -16.75 -9.80 12.81
N PRO A 187 -15.68 -10.44 13.33
CA PRO A 187 -14.34 -10.29 12.77
C PRO A 187 -14.20 -10.77 11.33
N ARG A 188 -14.96 -11.80 10.92
CA ARG A 188 -14.97 -12.28 9.53
C ARG A 188 -15.62 -11.25 8.62
N ASP A 189 -16.77 -10.72 9.01
CA ASP A 189 -17.42 -9.65 8.23
C ASP A 189 -16.53 -8.40 8.17
N MET A 190 -15.86 -8.04 9.26
CA MET A 190 -14.91 -6.91 9.28
C MET A 190 -13.77 -7.12 8.27
N ASP A 191 -13.12 -8.29 8.27
CA ASP A 191 -12.02 -8.60 7.36
C ASP A 191 -12.47 -8.58 5.89
N LEU A 192 -13.60 -9.23 5.58
CA LEU A 192 -14.11 -9.35 4.21
C LEU A 192 -14.63 -8.00 3.67
N ASN A 193 -15.35 -7.23 4.48
CA ASN A 193 -15.79 -5.89 4.08
C ASN A 193 -14.61 -4.91 3.96
N THR A 194 -13.59 -5.05 4.81
CA THR A 194 -12.34 -4.28 4.68
C THR A 194 -11.66 -4.59 3.34
N LEU A 195 -11.46 -5.88 3.04
CA LEU A 195 -10.86 -6.31 1.78
C LEU A 195 -11.65 -5.76 0.59
N TYR A 196 -12.97 -5.97 0.61
CA TYR A 196 -13.87 -5.50 -0.45
C TYR A 196 -13.82 -3.98 -0.62
N ALA A 197 -13.85 -3.20 0.47
CA ALA A 197 -13.76 -1.74 0.42
C ALA A 197 -12.43 -1.26 -0.18
N CYS A 198 -11.32 -1.93 0.13
CA CYS A 198 -10.01 -1.62 -0.47
C CYS A 198 -10.01 -1.85 -1.99
N VAL A 199 -10.42 -3.04 -2.44
CA VAL A 199 -10.32 -3.44 -3.86
C VAL A 199 -11.44 -2.87 -4.73
N SER A 200 -12.61 -2.58 -4.18
CA SER A 200 -13.65 -1.83 -4.91
C SER A 200 -13.34 -0.32 -4.94
N GLY A 201 -12.58 0.17 -3.95
CA GLY A 201 -12.26 1.58 -3.80
C GLY A 201 -11.06 2.07 -4.62
N THR A 202 -10.16 1.19 -5.08
CA THR A 202 -9.06 1.58 -5.97
C THR A 202 -8.63 0.45 -6.89
N THR A 203 -8.10 0.83 -8.06
CA THR A 203 -7.50 -0.10 -9.03
C THR A 203 -5.97 -0.24 -8.84
N LYS A 204 -5.38 0.53 -7.92
CA LYS A 204 -3.98 0.44 -7.50
C LYS A 204 -3.74 -0.83 -6.66
N HIS A 205 -2.47 -1.19 -6.45
CA HIS A 205 -2.13 -2.27 -5.51
C HIS A 205 -2.69 -1.94 -4.13
N ALA A 206 -3.44 -2.87 -3.55
CA ALA A 206 -4.01 -2.72 -2.22
C ALA A 206 -3.23 -3.50 -1.17
N GLY A 207 -3.31 -3.08 0.08
CA GLY A 207 -2.80 -3.82 1.21
C GLY A 207 -3.86 -3.92 2.29
N THR A 208 -3.97 -5.09 2.91
CA THR A 208 -4.85 -5.33 4.05
C THR A 208 -4.20 -6.31 5.03
N SER A 209 -4.93 -6.64 6.10
CA SER A 209 -4.59 -7.68 7.05
C SER A 209 -5.83 -8.53 7.34
N PHE A 210 -5.63 -9.74 7.83
CA PHE A 210 -6.71 -10.60 8.29
C PHE A 210 -6.55 -10.93 9.77
N THR A 211 -7.67 -11.13 10.44
CA THR A 211 -7.71 -11.50 11.86
C THR A 211 -7.39 -12.97 12.06
N THR A 212 -7.76 -13.83 11.11
CA THR A 212 -7.56 -15.29 11.17
C THR A 212 -7.16 -15.87 9.82
N ALA A 213 -6.51 -17.03 9.85
CA ALA A 213 -6.11 -17.78 8.64
C ALA A 213 -7.34 -18.20 7.80
N GLU A 214 -8.45 -18.53 8.47
CA GLU A 214 -9.71 -18.85 7.80
C GLU A 214 -10.23 -17.63 7.02
N ASN A 215 -10.22 -16.45 7.63
CA ASN A 215 -10.65 -15.23 6.96
C ASN A 215 -9.75 -14.88 5.78
N ALA A 216 -8.44 -15.11 5.89
CA ALA A 216 -7.50 -14.96 4.78
C ALA A 216 -7.85 -15.90 3.62
N ALA A 217 -8.16 -17.17 3.89
CA ALA A 217 -8.60 -18.13 2.87
C ALA A 217 -9.88 -17.67 2.16
N ARG A 218 -10.87 -17.16 2.90
CA ARG A 218 -12.10 -16.57 2.31
C ARG A 218 -11.81 -15.29 1.52
N GLY A 219 -10.87 -14.47 1.98
CA GLY A 219 -10.39 -13.31 1.25
C GLY A 219 -9.78 -13.69 -0.10
N LEU A 220 -8.99 -14.77 -0.15
CA LEU A 220 -8.46 -15.30 -1.41
C LEU A 220 -9.56 -15.77 -2.35
N GLU A 221 -10.61 -16.44 -1.86
CA GLU A 221 -11.79 -16.79 -2.69
C GLU A 221 -12.39 -15.54 -3.35
N MET A 222 -12.55 -14.44 -2.60
CA MET A 222 -13.02 -13.16 -3.13
C MET A 222 -12.07 -12.60 -4.20
N LEU A 223 -10.76 -12.63 -3.95
CA LEU A 223 -9.76 -12.12 -4.88
C LEU A 223 -9.69 -12.95 -6.17
N HIS A 224 -9.86 -14.26 -6.07
CA HIS A 224 -9.96 -15.15 -7.23
C HIS A 224 -11.18 -14.80 -8.09
N MET A 225 -12.33 -14.50 -7.47
CA MET A 225 -13.53 -14.08 -8.19
C MET A 225 -13.31 -12.74 -8.91
N ILE A 226 -12.67 -11.77 -8.25
CA ILE A 226 -12.36 -10.45 -8.84
C ILE A 226 -11.36 -10.59 -9.99
N ALA A 227 -10.32 -11.42 -9.83
CA ALA A 227 -9.34 -11.70 -10.88
C ALA A 227 -9.89 -12.58 -12.01
N GLY A 228 -11.06 -13.20 -11.82
CA GLY A 228 -11.70 -14.14 -12.75
C GLY A 228 -11.26 -15.61 -12.59
N SER A 229 -10.15 -15.90 -11.90
CA SER A 229 -9.76 -17.24 -11.45
C SER A 229 -8.59 -17.18 -10.47
N GLU A 230 -8.33 -18.29 -9.75
CA GLU A 230 -7.09 -18.44 -8.96
C GLU A 230 -5.84 -18.31 -9.82
N LYS A 231 -5.85 -18.87 -11.04
CA LYS A 231 -4.71 -18.79 -11.96
C LYS A 231 -4.41 -17.32 -12.31
N ALA A 232 -5.43 -16.56 -12.71
CA ALA A 232 -5.29 -15.15 -13.04
C ALA A 232 -4.80 -14.33 -11.83
N TRP A 233 -5.30 -14.63 -10.63
CA TRP A 233 -4.83 -14.02 -9.39
C TRP A 233 -3.35 -14.30 -9.12
N ARG A 234 -2.91 -15.56 -9.24
CA ARG A 234 -1.51 -15.95 -9.00
C ARG A 234 -0.54 -15.35 -10.01
N GLU A 235 -0.99 -15.13 -11.24
CA GLU A 235 -0.19 -14.45 -12.28
C GLU A 235 -0.02 -12.95 -11.97
N ARG A 236 -1.02 -12.31 -11.35
CA ARG A 236 -1.02 -10.86 -11.07
C ARG A 236 -1.70 -10.52 -9.72
N PRO A 237 -1.06 -10.84 -8.57
CA PRO A 237 -1.65 -10.56 -7.27
C PRO A 237 -1.67 -9.06 -6.98
N PHE A 238 -2.86 -8.48 -6.83
CA PHE A 238 -3.08 -7.05 -6.63
C PHE A 238 -3.37 -6.64 -5.17
N VAL A 239 -3.17 -7.56 -4.22
CA VAL A 239 -3.30 -7.33 -2.78
C VAL A 239 -2.12 -7.94 -2.05
N SER A 240 -1.52 -7.16 -1.15
CA SER A 240 -0.55 -7.66 -0.16
C SER A 240 -1.22 -7.85 1.20
N ASN A 241 -0.90 -8.96 1.87
CA ASN A 241 -1.26 -9.17 3.27
C ASN A 241 -0.15 -8.62 4.19
N SER A 242 -0.52 -7.86 5.20
CA SER A 242 0.41 -7.23 6.15
C SER A 242 0.30 -7.88 7.52
N ASN A 243 1.33 -8.64 7.88
CA ASN A 243 1.40 -9.36 9.15
C ASN A 243 2.57 -8.87 10.01
N CYS A 244 2.27 -8.38 11.21
CA CYS A 244 3.27 -8.09 12.23
C CYS A 244 3.53 -9.34 13.09
N PHE A 245 4.22 -10.32 12.51
CA PHE A 245 4.42 -11.63 13.15
C PHE A 245 5.57 -11.67 14.18
N VAL A 246 6.36 -10.59 14.29
CA VAL A 246 7.38 -10.40 15.33
C VAL A 246 7.01 -9.21 16.22
N VAL A 247 6.99 -9.42 17.53
CA VAL A 247 6.69 -8.41 18.54
C VAL A 247 7.95 -8.10 19.35
N PRO A 248 8.34 -6.83 19.45
CA PRO A 248 9.46 -6.44 20.30
C PRO A 248 9.17 -6.66 21.79
N PRO A 249 10.17 -7.15 22.57
CA PRO A 249 11.45 -7.67 22.10
C PRO A 249 11.41 -9.18 21.75
N MET A 250 11.80 -9.52 20.51
CA MET A 250 12.20 -10.88 20.08
C MET A 250 11.20 -12.01 20.40
N LYS A 251 9.93 -11.79 20.11
CA LYS A 251 8.86 -12.80 20.23
C LYS A 251 8.10 -12.92 18.93
N PHE A 252 7.58 -14.11 18.63
CA PHE A 252 6.57 -14.27 17.60
C PHE A 252 5.18 -13.95 18.16
N ALA A 253 4.33 -13.33 17.35
CA ALA A 253 2.89 -13.26 17.61
C ALA A 253 2.24 -14.48 16.96
N THR A 254 1.84 -15.45 17.79
CA THR A 254 1.27 -16.73 17.33
C THR A 254 0.12 -16.53 16.35
N GLU A 255 -0.87 -15.67 16.67
CA GLU A 255 -2.01 -15.50 15.77
C GLU A 255 -1.58 -14.92 14.42
N SER A 256 -0.67 -13.95 14.41
CA SER A 256 -0.15 -13.34 13.17
C SER A 256 0.74 -14.28 12.34
N CYS A 257 1.37 -15.29 12.96
CA CYS A 257 2.14 -16.30 12.23
C CYS A 257 1.25 -17.31 11.51
N LEU A 258 0.00 -17.49 11.94
CA LEU A 258 -0.93 -18.44 11.35
C LEU A 258 -1.64 -17.88 10.11
N VAL A 259 -1.73 -16.55 10.00
CA VAL A 259 -2.35 -15.80 8.90
C VAL A 259 -1.36 -15.60 7.76
#